data_AF-A0A935Q7P9-F1
#
_entry.id   AF-A0A935Q7P9-F1
#
_cell.length_a   1.000
_cell.length_b   1.000
_cell.length_c   1.000
_cell.angle_alpha   90.00
_cell.angle_beta   90.00
_cell.angle_gamma   90.00
#
_symmetry.space_group_name_H-M   'P 1'
#
loop_
_entity.id
_entity.type
_entity.pdbx_description
1 polymer ?
#
loop_
_entity_poly.entity_id
_entity_poly.type
_entity_poly.pdbx_seq_one_letter_code
_entity_poly.pdbx_strand_id
1 'polypeptide(L)'
;MKQTIKAVNMTLVHWTYTKDEWKAFLRSTLKRKKTFYHLISLVLARRAKTVPEVCITPEKVWIGNNQQYFNSSKHELRQIDLRHDGFVNILLITYGRDGSNHEIRIPVPKGKLREAIEVQDRLMPHF
;
A
#
# COMPACT_ATOMS: atom_id res chain seq x y z
N MET A 1 3.50 27.99 22.85
CA MET A 1 2.43 27.71 21.86
C MET A 1 3.06 27.51 20.49
N LYS A 2 2.87 26.34 19.86
CA LYS A 2 2.80 26.20 18.39
C LYS A 2 2.36 24.78 18.02
N GLN A 3 1.07 24.69 17.73
CA GLN A 3 0.44 23.82 16.73
C GLN A 3 0.40 22.32 17.00
N THR A 4 -0.36 21.96 18.02
CA THR A 4 -0.98 20.64 18.22
C THR A 4 -2.30 20.52 17.42
N ILE A 5 -2.37 20.99 16.16
CA ILE A 5 -3.61 20.93 15.34
C ILE A 5 -3.26 20.86 13.84
N LYS A 6 -2.75 19.74 13.33
CA LYS A 6 -2.69 19.47 11.87
C LYS A 6 -2.76 17.99 11.46
N ALA A 7 -2.80 17.04 12.39
CA ALA A 7 -2.72 15.61 12.06
C ALA A 7 -4.08 14.93 11.79
N VAL A 8 -5.21 15.61 11.99
CA VAL A 8 -6.55 14.97 11.99
C VAL A 8 -7.19 14.91 10.58
N ASN A 9 -6.68 15.61 9.57
CA ASN A 9 -7.42 15.83 8.30
C ASN A 9 -6.72 15.39 7.00
N MET A 10 -5.65 14.60 7.00
CA MET A 10 -4.97 14.23 5.74
C MET A 10 -4.96 12.74 5.44
N THR A 11 -6.10 12.06 5.62
CA THR A 11 -6.31 10.78 4.97
C THR A 11 -6.53 11.04 3.47
N LEU A 12 -5.60 10.58 2.64
CA LEU A 12 -5.72 10.70 1.17
C LEU A 12 -6.81 9.76 0.67
N VAL A 13 -6.76 8.51 1.12
CA VAL A 13 -7.78 7.50 0.83
C VAL A 13 -7.97 6.56 2.00
N HIS A 14 -9.20 6.06 2.11
CA HIS A 14 -9.57 4.93 2.94
C HIS A 14 -10.20 3.87 2.02
N TRP A 15 -9.54 2.72 1.89
CA TRP A 15 -9.95 1.63 1.02
C TRP A 15 -10.34 0.41 1.84
N THR A 16 -11.51 -0.13 1.50
CA THR A 16 -11.97 -1.44 1.92
C THR A 16 -11.91 -2.38 0.72
N TYR A 17 -11.85 -3.67 0.99
CA TYR A 17 -11.79 -4.68 -0.05
C TYR A 17 -12.84 -5.75 0.19
N THR A 18 -13.29 -6.36 -0.89
CA THR A 18 -13.97 -7.65 -0.82
C THR A 18 -12.95 -8.76 -0.53
N LYS A 19 -13.43 -9.89 0.00
CA LYS A 19 -12.60 -11.09 0.22
C LYS A 19 -11.90 -11.54 -1.06
N ASP A 20 -12.55 -11.41 -2.21
CA ASP A 20 -12.03 -11.89 -3.49
C ASP A 20 -10.93 -10.98 -4.05
N GLU A 21 -11.08 -9.66 -3.91
CA GLU A 21 -10.03 -8.70 -4.28
C GLU A 21 -8.77 -8.91 -3.43
N TRP A 22 -8.94 -9.08 -2.12
CA TRP A 22 -7.81 -9.34 -1.24
C TRP A 22 -7.11 -10.66 -1.57
N LYS A 23 -7.88 -11.74 -1.80
CA LYS A 23 -7.33 -13.03 -2.26
C LYS A 23 -6.58 -12.90 -3.59
N ALA A 24 -7.08 -12.10 -4.54
CA ALA A 24 -6.42 -11.88 -5.81
C ALA A 24 -5.06 -11.19 -5.64
N PHE A 25 -4.95 -10.20 -4.75
CA PHE A 25 -3.68 -9.58 -4.38
C PHE A 25 -2.70 -10.55 -3.70
N LEU A 26 -3.18 -11.36 -2.76
CA LEU A 26 -2.35 -12.38 -2.12
C LEU A 26 -1.81 -13.41 -3.14
N ARG A 27 -2.64 -13.79 -4.13
CA ARG A 27 -2.22 -14.67 -5.25
C ARG A 27 -1.18 -14.02 -6.15
N SER A 28 -1.31 -12.73 -6.45
CA SER A 28 -0.31 -12.02 -7.27
C SER A 28 1.04 -11.94 -6.55
N THR A 29 1.02 -11.73 -5.23
CA THR A 29 2.21 -11.73 -4.37
C THR A 29 2.93 -13.10 -4.37
N LEU A 30 2.18 -14.21 -4.43
CA LEU A 30 2.73 -15.57 -4.52
C LEU A 30 3.48 -15.81 -5.83
N LYS A 31 2.91 -15.42 -6.97
CA LYS A 31 3.52 -15.65 -8.29
C LYS A 31 4.92 -15.03 -8.40
N ARG A 32 5.17 -13.91 -7.71
CA ARG A 32 6.47 -13.25 -7.69
C ARG A 32 7.52 -13.99 -6.83
N LYS A 33 7.12 -14.71 -5.77
CA LYS A 33 8.00 -15.52 -4.92
C LYS A 33 8.01 -16.97 -5.39
N LYS A 34 8.71 -17.25 -6.50
CA LYS A 34 8.81 -18.58 -7.14
C LYS A 34 9.31 -19.72 -6.23
N THR A 35 9.86 -19.44 -5.05
CA THR A 35 10.69 -20.38 -4.29
C THR A 35 10.00 -21.13 -3.14
N PHE A 36 8.81 -20.74 -2.64
CA PHE A 36 8.18 -21.44 -1.49
C PHE A 36 6.64 -21.41 -1.50
N TYR A 37 6.02 -21.98 -2.53
CA TYR A 37 4.55 -21.97 -2.69
C TYR A 37 3.78 -22.57 -1.51
N HIS A 38 4.27 -23.65 -0.89
CA HIS A 38 3.55 -24.33 0.21
C HIS A 38 3.58 -23.57 1.54
N LEU A 39 4.72 -22.97 1.91
CA LEU A 39 4.83 -22.22 3.17
C LEU A 39 4.11 -20.87 3.08
N ILE A 40 4.19 -20.21 1.92
CA ILE A 40 3.55 -18.90 1.73
C ILE A 40 2.02 -19.07 1.60
N SER A 41 1.53 -20.17 1.02
CA SER A 41 0.07 -20.40 0.91
C SER A 41 -0.62 -20.54 2.26
N LEU A 42 0.02 -21.20 3.25
CA LEU A 42 -0.51 -21.32 4.62
C LEU A 42 -0.56 -19.96 5.36
N VAL A 43 0.49 -19.15 5.23
CA VAL A 43 0.55 -17.80 5.81
C VAL A 43 -0.52 -16.90 5.18
N LEU A 44 -0.73 -17.03 3.87
CA LEU A 44 -1.72 -16.23 3.15
C LEU A 44 -3.15 -16.70 3.41
N ALA A 45 -3.40 -18.00 3.58
CA ALA A 45 -4.71 -18.51 3.99
C ALA A 45 -5.14 -17.91 5.35
N ARG A 46 -4.19 -17.74 6.28
CA ARG A 46 -4.44 -17.00 7.53
C ARG A 46 -4.68 -15.52 7.28
N ARG A 47 -3.89 -14.86 6.44
CA ARG A 47 -4.07 -13.42 6.07
C ARG A 47 -5.29 -13.14 5.19
N ALA A 48 -5.91 -14.16 4.61
CA ALA A 48 -7.14 -14.06 3.84
C ALA A 48 -8.41 -14.20 4.70
N LYS A 49 -8.28 -14.65 5.96
CA LYS A 49 -9.43 -14.76 6.89
C LYS A 49 -9.99 -13.39 7.26
N THR A 50 -9.13 -12.39 7.39
CA THR A 50 -9.51 -11.00 7.67
C THR A 50 -9.08 -10.13 6.50
N VAL A 51 -10.03 -9.39 5.94
CA VAL A 51 -9.73 -8.41 4.90
C VAL A 51 -9.36 -7.11 5.61
N PRO A 52 -8.11 -6.62 5.48
CA PRO A 52 -7.71 -5.41 6.17
C PRO A 52 -8.27 -4.17 5.47
N GLU A 53 -8.56 -3.15 6.26
CA GLU A 53 -8.76 -1.80 5.75
C GLU A 53 -7.41 -1.16 5.46
N VAL A 54 -7.33 -0.35 4.42
CA VAL A 54 -6.12 0.38 4.05
C VAL A 54 -6.38 1.87 4.12
N CYS A 55 -5.56 2.59 4.88
CA CYS A 55 -5.58 4.05 4.92
C CYS A 55 -4.25 4.60 4.46
N ILE A 56 -4.26 5.53 3.52
CA ILE A 56 -3.05 6.20 3.02
C ILE A 56 -3.10 7.66 3.46
N THR A 57 -1.97 8.14 3.98
CA THR A 57 -1.72 9.54 4.34
C THR A 57 -0.47 10.02 3.60
N PRO A 58 -0.14 11.33 3.62
CA PRO A 58 1.09 11.84 3.01
C PRO A 58 2.41 11.21 3.50
N GLU A 59 2.40 10.60 4.69
CA GLU A 59 3.61 10.14 5.39
C GLU A 59 3.70 8.61 5.48
N LYS A 60 2.54 7.95 5.56
CA LYS A 60 2.45 6.54 5.95
C LYS A 60 1.19 5.86 5.42
N VAL A 61 1.24 4.53 5.45
CA VAL A 61 0.12 3.64 5.15
C VAL A 61 -0.23 2.81 6.38
N TRP A 62 -1.51 2.65 6.61
CA TRP A 62 -2.09 1.68 7.53
C TRP A 62 -2.67 0.53 6.73
N ILE A 63 -2.33 -0.70 7.08
CA ILE A 63 -2.91 -1.93 6.52
C ILE A 63 -3.39 -2.76 7.71
N GLY A 64 -4.69 -2.67 8.01
CA GLY A 64 -5.25 -3.11 9.29
C GLY A 64 -4.52 -2.41 10.45
N ASN A 65 -4.02 -3.19 11.39
CA ASN A 65 -3.30 -2.67 12.57
C ASN A 65 -1.82 -2.37 12.31
N ASN A 66 -1.30 -2.68 11.11
CA ASN A 66 0.11 -2.47 10.79
C ASN A 66 0.31 -1.11 10.13
N GLN A 67 1.27 -0.36 10.64
CA GLN A 67 1.63 0.96 10.12
C GLN A 67 3.01 0.93 9.46
N GLN A 68 3.14 1.54 8.28
CA GLN A 68 4.40 1.66 7.56
C GLN A 68 4.63 3.10 7.10
N TYR A 69 5.74 3.71 7.55
CA TYR A 69 6.16 5.03 7.10
C TYR A 69 6.95 4.91 5.79
N PHE A 70 6.64 5.79 4.84
CA PHE A 70 7.39 5.92 3.60
C PHE A 70 7.92 7.34 3.39
N ASN A 71 7.42 8.32 4.16
CA ASN A 71 7.88 9.69 4.15
C ASN A 71 7.91 10.24 5.59
N SER A 72 9.12 10.46 6.13
CA SER A 72 9.37 10.96 7.49
C SER A 72 10.84 11.39 7.62
N SER A 73 11.29 11.83 8.79
CA SER A 73 12.70 12.17 9.02
C SER A 73 13.71 11.04 8.73
N LYS A 74 13.28 9.79 8.70
CA LYS A 74 14.13 8.61 8.42
C LYS A 74 13.76 7.88 7.12
N HIS A 75 12.69 8.31 6.44
CA HIS A 75 12.14 7.64 5.27
C HIS A 75 11.93 8.68 4.18
N GLU A 76 12.48 8.47 3.00
CA GLU A 76 12.36 9.42 1.90
C GLU A 76 11.55 8.81 0.78
N LEU A 77 10.39 9.39 0.46
CA LEU A 77 9.59 8.95 -0.67
C LEU A 77 10.41 9.14 -1.96
N ARG A 78 10.56 8.08 -2.75
CA ARG A 78 11.34 8.11 -4.00
C ARG A 78 10.46 8.09 -5.23
N GLN A 79 9.48 7.19 -5.25
CA GLN A 79 8.67 6.94 -6.44
C GLN A 79 7.33 6.32 -6.05
N ILE A 80 6.30 6.61 -6.84
CA ILE A 80 5.01 5.95 -6.77
C ILE A 80 4.60 5.50 -8.17
N ASP A 81 4.30 4.21 -8.30
CA ASP A 81 3.83 3.62 -9.56
C ASP A 81 2.48 2.94 -9.38
N LEU A 82 1.65 3.04 -10.41
CA LEU A 82 0.50 2.16 -10.59
C LEU A 82 0.86 1.05 -11.57
N ARG A 83 0.79 -0.20 -11.11
CA ARG A 83 1.11 -1.38 -11.93
C ARG A 83 -0.06 -2.35 -11.97
N HIS A 84 -0.30 -2.94 -13.13
CA HIS A 84 -1.28 -4.02 -13.28
C HIS A 84 -0.58 -5.37 -13.15
N ASP A 85 -0.96 -6.17 -12.14
CA ASP A 85 -0.37 -7.50 -11.86
C ASP A 85 -1.33 -8.62 -12.28
N GLY A 86 -1.91 -8.47 -13.48
CA GLY A 86 -2.83 -9.39 -14.18
C GLY A 86 -4.23 -9.55 -13.57
N PHE A 87 -4.35 -9.52 -12.24
CA PHE A 87 -5.61 -9.73 -11.52
C PHE A 87 -6.02 -8.53 -10.67
N VAL A 88 -5.04 -7.70 -10.30
CA VAL A 88 -5.23 -6.53 -9.45
C VAL A 88 -4.33 -5.40 -9.92
N ASN A 89 -4.83 -4.18 -9.80
CA ASN A 89 -3.98 -2.99 -9.86
C ASN A 89 -3.29 -2.84 -8.50
N ILE A 90 -2.03 -2.43 -8.52
CA ILE A 90 -1.19 -2.28 -7.33
C ILE A 90 -0.58 -0.89 -7.38
N LEU A 91 -0.80 -0.13 -6.30
CA LEU A 91 -0.06 1.07 -5.99
C LEU A 91 1.24 0.66 -5.29
N LEU A 92 2.36 0.92 -5.93
CA LEU A 92 3.70 0.63 -5.45
C LEU A 92 4.32 1.94 -4.96
N ILE A 93 4.61 2.03 -3.66
CA ILE A 93 5.33 3.14 -3.06
C ILE A 93 6.76 2.70 -2.79
N THR A 94 7.73 3.33 -3.45
CA THR A 94 9.15 3.10 -3.23
C THR A 94 9.70 4.21 -2.37
N TYR A 95 10.41 3.85 -1.30
CA TYR A 95 11.02 4.80 -0.37
C TYR A 95 12.44 4.38 0.02
N GLY A 96 13.29 5.37 0.26
CA GLY A 96 14.64 5.19 0.78
C GLY A 96 14.63 5.14 2.31
N ARG A 97 15.40 4.23 2.89
CA ARG A 97 15.66 4.15 4.33
C ARG A 97 17.03 3.53 4.56
N ASP A 98 17.83 4.12 5.44
CA ASP A 98 19.14 3.58 5.85
C ASP A 98 20.06 3.26 4.63
N GLY A 99 20.01 4.11 3.59
CA GLY A 99 20.78 3.94 2.35
C GLY A 99 20.26 2.87 1.38
N SER A 100 19.10 2.25 1.66
CA SER A 100 18.52 1.19 0.84
C SER A 100 17.07 1.48 0.43
N ASN A 101 16.68 0.98 -0.74
CA ASN A 101 15.31 1.15 -1.26
C ASN A 101 14.38 0.05 -0.75
N HIS A 102 13.19 0.46 -0.35
CA HIS A 102 12.13 -0.39 0.15
C HIS A 102 10.83 -0.13 -0.63
N GLU A 103 9.97 -1.15 -0.69
CA GLU A 103 8.72 -1.11 -1.45
C GLU A 103 7.51 -1.43 -0.56
N ILE A 104 6.48 -0.58 -0.59
CA ILE A 104 5.14 -0.89 -0.07
C ILE A 104 4.23 -1.19 -1.25
N ARG A 105 3.56 -2.35 -1.22
CA ARG A 105 2.61 -2.78 -2.24
C ARG A 105 1.20 -2.73 -1.69
N ILE A 106 0.35 -1.95 -2.33
CA ILE A 106 -1.02 -1.72 -1.88
C ILE A 106 -1.95 -2.11 -3.02
N PRO A 107 -2.85 -3.09 -2.84
CA PRO A 107 -3.83 -3.38 -3.86
C PRO A 107 -4.80 -2.20 -4.02
N VAL A 108 -5.14 -1.88 -5.25
CA VAL A 108 -6.17 -0.91 -5.57
C VAL A 108 -7.50 -1.66 -5.72
N PRO A 109 -8.55 -1.33 -4.94
CA PRO A 109 -9.85 -1.97 -5.09
C PRO A 109 -10.44 -1.74 -6.49
N LYS A 110 -11.35 -2.61 -6.92
CA LYS A 110 -12.04 -2.43 -8.21
C LYS A 110 -12.82 -1.11 -8.21
N GLY A 111 -12.77 -0.41 -9.34
CA GLY A 111 -13.39 0.91 -9.49
C GLY A 111 -12.65 2.07 -8.81
N LYS A 112 -11.60 1.80 -8.02
CA LYS A 112 -10.84 2.82 -7.27
C LYS A 112 -9.55 3.27 -7.96
N LEU A 113 -9.39 2.95 -9.24
CA LEU A 113 -8.18 3.31 -10.00
C LEU A 113 -7.99 4.84 -10.10
N ARG A 114 -9.09 5.59 -10.27
CA ARG A 114 -9.04 7.06 -10.29
C ARG A 114 -8.54 7.63 -8.97
N GLU A 115 -9.05 7.15 -7.84
CA GLU A 115 -8.56 7.55 -6.52
C GLU A 115 -7.08 7.19 -6.33
N ALA A 116 -6.63 6.07 -6.89
CA ALA A 116 -5.23 5.68 -6.81
C ALA A 116 -4.30 6.61 -7.61
N ILE A 117 -4.77 7.12 -8.76
CA ILE A 117 -4.06 8.15 -9.53
C ILE A 117 -4.03 9.46 -8.73
N GLU A 118 -5.14 9.87 -8.14
CA GLU A 118 -5.18 11.07 -7.29
C GLU A 118 -4.23 10.97 -6.08
N VAL A 119 -4.06 9.77 -5.51
CA VAL A 119 -3.06 9.52 -4.47
C VAL A 119 -1.64 9.72 -5.00
N GLN A 120 -1.34 9.21 -6.19
CA GLN A 120 -0.05 9.40 -6.85
C GLN A 120 0.24 10.89 -7.06
N ASP A 121 -0.71 11.62 -7.66
CA ASP A 121 -0.58 13.05 -7.95
C ASP A 121 -0.38 13.88 -6.67
N ARG A 122 -1.11 13.57 -5.59
CA ARG A 122 -0.99 14.30 -4.32
C ARG A 122 0.30 14.01 -3.57
N LEU A 123 0.83 12.80 -3.68
CA LEU A 123 2.08 12.41 -3.03
C LEU A 123 3.32 12.82 -3.83
N MET A 124 3.19 13.00 -5.14
CA MET A 124 4.26 13.45 -6.03
C MET A 124 3.76 14.56 -6.98
N PRO A 125 3.49 15.78 -6.47
CA PRO A 125 2.85 16.86 -7.24
C PRO A 125 3.73 17.53 -8.33
N HIS A 126 4.81 16.87 -8.79
CA HIS A 126 5.82 17.47 -9.69
C HIS A 126 6.18 16.59 -10.90
N PHE A 127 5.17 16.18 -11.66
CA PHE A 127 5.31 15.86 -13.08
C PHE A 127 4.28 16.62 -13.91
#